data_AF-A0A7K2X801-F1
#
_entry.id   AF-A0A7K2X801-F1
#
_cell.length_a   1.000
_cell.length_b   1.000
_cell.length_c   1.000
_cell.angle_alpha   90.00
_cell.angle_beta   90.00
_cell.angle_gamma   90.00
#
_symmetry.space_group_name_H-M   'P 1'
#
loop_
_entity.id
_entity.type
_entity.pdbx_description
1 polymer ?
#
loop_
_entity_poly.entity_id
_entity_poly.type
_entity_poly.pdbx_seq_one_letter_code
_entity_poly.pdbx_strand_id
1 'polypeptide(L)'
;FDAGNAAMGSNAVAFSGAVTANGRGLLLGNPHYPWQGGRRFWQSQQTIPGELNVSGASLLGTTVVNIGFNDKVAWSHTVATGVPLNLHQLTLAPGDPTSYLVDGEPERMTPRTVTVAVGGGAPVTRTQWWTRYGPVVDGLGAQLPLPWTASTAYALNDPNAANLRASDTALGLGKARSTREVADVLRRTQGLPWVNTVAADAGGHSFFGQAQVLPRITDELARRCSTPLGRAVYPASGVAVLDGSRSDCALGSDPDAVQPGTFGPSRTPVLRDAPYAENSNDSAWLTNADRPLTGYERVFGTIGTQRSLRTRGSVEDVAAMAGRGRLTVADLQRQQFANRVPAGDLAAADVARACPAALPNDPGACRALAAWDRTADADSRGALLFDRFWRRFTGSMPAAQQWLVPFSAADP
;
A
#
# COMPACT_ATOMS: atom_id res chain seq x y z
N PHE A 1 -3.54 11.52 -9.56
CA PHE A 1 -3.53 10.10 -9.92
C PHE A 1 -2.19 9.82 -10.58
N ASP A 2 -1.32 9.01 -9.97
CA ASP A 2 -0.01 8.68 -10.55
C ASP A 2 -0.21 7.80 -11.80
N ALA A 3 0.41 8.21 -12.91
CA ALA A 3 0.26 7.59 -14.22
C ALA A 3 0.92 6.19 -14.30
N GLY A 4 1.71 5.80 -13.30
CA GLY A 4 2.41 4.50 -13.30
C GLY A 4 1.61 3.29 -12.80
N ASN A 5 0.45 3.48 -12.16
CA ASN A 5 -0.21 2.39 -11.41
C ASN A 5 -1.76 2.39 -11.48
N ALA A 6 -2.34 2.79 -12.62
CA ALA A 6 -3.79 2.74 -12.83
C ALA A 6 -4.41 1.31 -12.78
N ALA A 7 -3.60 0.25 -12.58
CA ALA A 7 -4.00 -1.15 -12.58
C ALA A 7 -4.05 -1.82 -11.19
N MET A 8 -3.62 -1.14 -10.12
CA MET A 8 -3.63 -1.71 -8.76
C MET A 8 -4.19 -0.72 -7.75
N GLY A 9 -5.13 -1.20 -6.93
CA GLY A 9 -5.81 -0.46 -5.87
C GLY A 9 -6.61 -1.45 -5.02
N SER A 10 -7.20 -1.02 -3.92
CA SER A 10 -8.11 -1.83 -3.10
C SER A 10 -8.83 -0.92 -2.14
N ASN A 11 -10.08 -1.25 -1.85
CA ASN A 11 -10.82 -0.68 -0.74
C ASN A 11 -11.12 -1.79 0.27
N ALA A 12 -11.01 -1.50 1.55
CA ALA A 12 -11.52 -2.38 2.60
C ALA A 12 -12.10 -1.54 3.74
N VAL A 13 -13.28 -1.93 4.23
CA VAL A 13 -14.00 -1.21 5.28
C VAL A 13 -14.51 -2.18 6.31
N ALA A 14 -14.22 -1.94 7.59
CA ALA A 14 -14.82 -2.62 8.73
C ALA A 14 -15.65 -1.65 9.55
N PHE A 15 -16.88 -2.03 9.92
CA PHE A 15 -17.72 -1.31 10.87
C PHE A 15 -17.85 -2.12 12.16
N SER A 16 -17.78 -1.44 13.30
CA SER A 16 -18.02 -2.07 14.60
C SER A 16 -19.52 -2.21 14.88
N GLY A 17 -19.87 -3.13 15.78
CA GLY A 17 -21.25 -3.39 16.22
C GLY A 17 -21.98 -2.17 16.78
N ALA A 18 -21.24 -1.15 17.22
CA ALA A 18 -21.82 0.11 17.70
C ALA A 18 -22.62 0.87 16.61
N VAL A 19 -22.32 0.64 15.33
CA VAL A 19 -22.98 1.31 14.20
C VAL A 19 -23.73 0.35 13.28
N THR A 20 -23.77 -0.96 13.57
CA THR A 20 -24.49 -1.95 12.75
C THR A 20 -25.85 -2.29 13.35
N ALA A 21 -26.79 -2.72 12.51
CA ALA A 21 -28.17 -3.00 12.92
C ALA A 21 -28.30 -4.19 13.88
N ASN A 22 -27.36 -5.14 13.85
CA ASN A 22 -27.42 -6.39 14.60
C ASN A 22 -26.32 -6.51 15.67
N GLY A 23 -25.55 -5.45 15.92
CA GLY A 23 -24.47 -5.44 16.90
C GLY A 23 -23.23 -6.25 16.53
N ARG A 24 -23.19 -6.90 15.35
CA ARG A 24 -22.01 -7.63 14.86
C ARG A 24 -21.16 -6.74 13.96
N GLY A 25 -19.89 -7.10 13.78
CA GLY A 25 -19.02 -6.43 12.84
C GLY A 25 -19.50 -6.63 11.39
N LEU A 26 -19.30 -5.62 10.55
CA LEU A 26 -19.55 -5.71 9.10
C LEU A 26 -18.25 -5.42 8.36
N LEU A 27 -17.93 -6.22 7.34
CA LEU A 27 -16.76 -6.03 6.49
C LEU A 27 -17.17 -5.94 5.02
N LEU A 28 -16.63 -4.95 4.31
CA LEU A 28 -16.56 -4.90 2.86
C LEU A 28 -15.10 -5.08 2.42
N GLY A 29 -14.80 -6.17 1.70
CA GLY A 29 -13.49 -6.39 1.07
C GLY A 29 -13.58 -6.21 -0.44
N ASN A 30 -12.84 -5.26 -1.01
CA ASN A 30 -12.89 -4.93 -2.43
C ASN A 30 -11.47 -4.74 -3.01
N PRO A 31 -10.71 -5.84 -3.22
CA PRO A 31 -9.39 -5.76 -3.83
C PRO A 31 -9.48 -5.46 -5.34
N HIS A 32 -8.78 -4.43 -5.83
CA HIS A 32 -8.63 -4.15 -7.26
C HIS A 32 -7.33 -4.79 -7.76
N TYR A 33 -7.47 -6.03 -8.23
CA TYR A 33 -6.36 -6.88 -8.69
C TYR A 33 -6.51 -7.26 -10.18
N PRO A 34 -5.43 -7.72 -10.84
CA PRO A 34 -5.49 -8.15 -12.24
C PRO A 34 -6.54 -9.22 -12.49
N TRP A 35 -7.28 -9.07 -13.59
CA TRP A 35 -8.30 -10.03 -14.02
C TRP A 35 -7.72 -11.29 -14.68
N GLN A 36 -6.45 -11.25 -15.07
CA GLN A 36 -5.75 -12.32 -15.81
C GLN A 36 -4.38 -12.61 -15.19
N GLY A 37 -3.84 -13.80 -15.47
CA GLY A 37 -2.53 -14.25 -15.01
C GLY A 37 -2.50 -14.75 -13.56
N GLY A 38 -1.30 -15.09 -13.08
CA GLY A 38 -1.12 -15.73 -11.76
C GLY A 38 -1.50 -14.88 -10.54
N ARG A 39 -1.72 -13.57 -10.72
CA ARG A 39 -2.17 -12.65 -9.66
C ARG A 39 -3.70 -12.53 -9.56
N ARG A 40 -4.46 -13.25 -10.39
CA ARG A 40 -5.91 -13.31 -10.30
C ARG A 40 -6.34 -14.10 -9.06
N PHE A 41 -7.40 -13.66 -8.39
CA PHE A 41 -8.03 -14.41 -7.31
C PHE A 41 -8.85 -15.60 -7.80
N TRP A 42 -8.83 -16.68 -7.01
CA TRP A 42 -9.70 -17.84 -7.11
C TRP A 42 -10.51 -18.00 -5.82
N GLN A 43 -11.84 -18.08 -5.95
CA GLN A 43 -12.72 -18.26 -4.80
C GLN A 43 -12.82 -19.75 -4.43
N SER A 44 -12.68 -20.05 -3.15
CA SER A 44 -12.83 -21.41 -2.62
C SER A 44 -13.22 -21.39 -1.14
N GLN A 45 -13.75 -22.53 -0.70
CA GLN A 45 -13.89 -22.85 0.72
C GLN A 45 -13.01 -24.04 1.05
N GLN A 46 -12.28 -23.94 2.15
CA GLN A 46 -11.41 -24.99 2.68
C GLN A 46 -12.01 -25.49 3.98
N THR A 47 -12.41 -26.77 4.01
CA THR A 47 -12.99 -27.43 5.17
C THR A 47 -12.15 -28.63 5.56
N ILE A 48 -11.51 -28.56 6.72
CA ILE A 48 -10.78 -29.64 7.37
C ILE A 48 -11.51 -29.93 8.69
N PRO A 49 -12.18 -31.09 8.83
CA PRO A 49 -12.98 -31.41 10.02
C PRO A 49 -12.21 -31.20 11.32
N GLY A 50 -12.80 -30.45 12.26
CA GLY A 50 -12.20 -30.13 13.56
C GLY A 50 -11.11 -29.04 13.54
N GLU A 51 -10.63 -28.63 12.36
CA GLU A 51 -9.41 -27.83 12.22
C GLU A 51 -9.58 -26.50 11.49
N LEU A 52 -10.33 -26.49 10.39
CA LEU A 52 -10.43 -25.33 9.52
C LEU A 52 -11.78 -25.32 8.80
N ASN A 53 -12.45 -24.16 8.78
CA ASN A 53 -13.59 -23.91 7.92
C ASN A 53 -13.55 -22.44 7.51
N VAL A 54 -12.97 -22.17 6.35
CA VAL A 54 -12.70 -20.83 5.85
C VAL A 54 -13.11 -20.70 4.40
N SER A 55 -13.76 -19.60 4.06
CA SER A 55 -14.18 -19.29 2.69
C SER A 55 -13.62 -17.93 2.28
N GLY A 56 -13.22 -17.81 1.02
CA GLY A 56 -12.71 -16.55 0.50
C GLY A 56 -12.01 -16.73 -0.83
N ALA A 57 -11.00 -15.89 -1.05
CA ALA A 57 -10.23 -15.85 -2.28
C ALA A 57 -8.73 -16.04 -2.01
N SER A 58 -8.08 -16.76 -2.91
CA SER A 58 -6.64 -17.05 -2.88
C SER A 58 -6.00 -16.62 -4.20
N LEU A 59 -4.76 -16.13 -4.19
CA LEU A 59 -4.00 -15.95 -5.42
C LEU A 59 -3.71 -17.33 -6.03
N LEU A 60 -3.74 -17.43 -7.37
CA LEU A 60 -3.43 -18.68 -8.04
C LEU A 60 -2.03 -19.19 -7.65
N GLY A 61 -1.96 -20.46 -7.23
CA GLY A 61 -0.74 -21.11 -6.74
C GLY A 61 -0.52 -21.02 -5.22
N THR A 62 -1.32 -20.24 -4.49
CA THR A 62 -1.31 -20.26 -3.02
C THR A 62 -2.29 -21.31 -2.47
N THR A 63 -1.94 -21.95 -1.36
CA THR A 63 -2.73 -23.03 -0.74
C THR A 63 -3.68 -22.54 0.36
N VAL A 64 -3.68 -21.25 0.67
CA VAL A 64 -4.37 -20.64 1.81
C VAL A 64 -5.27 -19.49 1.35
N VAL A 65 -6.41 -19.33 2.00
CA VAL A 65 -7.31 -18.19 1.77
C VAL A 65 -6.61 -16.89 2.19
N ASN A 66 -6.40 -15.97 1.24
CA ASN A 66 -5.72 -14.70 1.51
C ASN A 66 -6.69 -13.64 2.04
N ILE A 67 -7.89 -13.55 1.47
CA ILE A 67 -8.96 -12.61 1.87
C ILE A 67 -10.22 -13.45 2.05
N GLY A 68 -10.95 -13.29 3.15
CA GLY A 68 -12.09 -14.17 3.39
C GLY A 68 -12.72 -14.01 4.75
N PHE A 69 -13.41 -15.07 5.16
CA PHE A 69 -14.11 -15.16 6.44
C PHE A 69 -14.22 -16.61 6.91
N ASN A 70 -14.41 -16.76 8.21
CA ASN A 70 -14.89 -17.99 8.85
C ASN A 70 -16.17 -17.67 9.64
N ASP A 71 -16.60 -18.57 10.54
CA ASP A 71 -17.83 -18.39 11.32
C ASP A 71 -17.73 -17.30 12.40
N LYS A 72 -16.53 -16.75 12.64
CA LYS A 72 -16.24 -15.75 13.68
C LYS A 72 -15.73 -14.42 13.17
N VAL A 73 -14.90 -14.40 12.13
CA VAL A 73 -14.21 -13.20 11.65
C VAL A 73 -14.18 -13.13 10.13
N ALA A 74 -14.22 -11.92 9.61
CA ALA A 74 -13.94 -11.61 8.21
C ALA A 74 -12.75 -10.65 8.14
N TRP A 75 -11.90 -10.81 7.13
CA TRP A 75 -10.80 -9.88 6.86
C TRP A 75 -10.59 -9.66 5.37
N SER A 76 -10.03 -8.50 5.04
CA SER A 76 -9.57 -8.15 3.70
C SER A 76 -8.25 -7.40 3.79
N HIS A 77 -7.60 -7.30 2.63
CA HIS A 77 -6.32 -6.62 2.48
C HIS A 77 -6.43 -5.46 1.49
N THR A 78 -5.58 -4.46 1.70
CA THR A 78 -5.28 -3.40 0.73
C THR A 78 -3.78 -3.26 0.60
N VAL A 79 -3.27 -2.91 -0.58
CA VAL A 79 -1.84 -2.56 -0.72
C VAL A 79 -1.51 -1.41 0.23
N ALA A 80 -0.46 -1.60 1.02
CA ALA A 80 -0.04 -0.64 2.03
C ALA A 80 1.06 0.28 1.51
N THR A 81 1.19 1.47 2.10
CA THR A 81 2.16 2.49 1.64
C THR A 81 3.57 2.27 2.17
N GLY A 82 3.76 1.31 3.08
CA GLY A 82 5.07 1.09 3.69
C GLY A 82 6.08 0.65 2.65
N VAL A 83 7.31 1.16 2.73
CA VAL A 83 8.36 0.86 1.74
C VAL A 83 9.13 -0.39 2.16
N PRO A 84 8.92 -1.55 1.50
CA PRO A 84 9.45 -2.83 1.96
C PRO A 84 10.92 -3.03 1.56
N LEU A 85 11.68 -1.96 1.35
CA LEU A 85 13.07 -2.01 0.96
C LEU A 85 13.84 -0.77 1.40
N ASN A 86 15.16 -0.88 1.45
CA ASN A 86 16.08 0.25 1.47
C ASN A 86 17.33 -0.05 0.63
N LEU A 87 18.10 1.00 0.37
CA LEU A 87 19.40 0.91 -0.30
C LEU A 87 20.52 1.23 0.68
N HIS A 88 21.68 0.61 0.48
CA HIS A 88 22.96 1.04 1.03
C HIS A 88 23.85 1.50 -0.13
N GLN A 89 24.31 2.74 -0.09
CA GLN A 89 25.34 3.22 -1.00
C GLN A 89 26.70 2.71 -0.49
N LEU A 90 27.42 2.00 -1.34
CA LEU A 90 28.69 1.39 -1.04
C LEU A 90 29.82 2.30 -1.52
N THR A 91 30.83 2.52 -0.68
CA THR A 91 32.11 3.09 -1.10
C THR A 91 33.00 1.93 -1.55
N LEU A 92 33.37 1.87 -2.82
CA LEU A 92 34.18 0.78 -3.38
C LEU A 92 35.68 0.94 -3.05
N ALA A 93 36.37 -0.19 -2.90
CA ALA A 93 37.80 -0.21 -2.66
C ALA A 93 38.57 0.27 -3.90
N PRO A 94 39.59 1.15 -3.75
CA PRO A 94 40.36 1.63 -4.88
C PRO A 94 40.99 0.49 -5.68
N GLY A 95 40.71 0.45 -6.99
CA GLY A 95 41.26 -0.58 -7.89
C GLY A 95 40.55 -1.93 -7.87
N ASP A 96 39.59 -2.14 -6.98
CA ASP A 96 38.73 -3.33 -6.95
C ASP A 96 37.25 -2.93 -6.82
N PRO A 97 36.55 -2.72 -7.95
CA PRO A 97 35.14 -2.32 -7.93
C PRO A 97 34.21 -3.44 -7.44
N THR A 98 34.74 -4.62 -7.08
CA THR A 98 34.00 -5.75 -6.50
C THR A 98 34.32 -5.97 -5.01
N SER A 99 34.99 -5.02 -4.39
CA SER A 99 35.14 -4.90 -2.94
C SER A 99 34.64 -3.54 -2.47
N TYR A 100 34.04 -3.46 -1.29
CA TYR A 100 33.53 -2.24 -0.68
C TYR A 100 34.10 -2.05 0.72
N LEU A 101 34.15 -0.82 1.21
CA LEU A 101 34.68 -0.51 2.52
C LEU A 101 33.55 -0.51 3.56
N VAL A 102 33.81 -1.06 4.75
CA VAL A 102 32.99 -0.89 5.95
C VAL A 102 33.92 -0.49 7.10
N ASP A 103 33.70 0.68 7.67
CA ASP A 103 34.56 1.29 8.70
C ASP A 103 36.05 1.35 8.30
N GLY A 104 36.32 1.50 7.00
CA GLY A 104 37.66 1.53 6.41
C GLY A 104 38.23 0.17 5.99
N GLU A 105 37.60 -0.93 6.42
CA GLU A 105 38.06 -2.29 6.08
C GLU A 105 37.41 -2.79 4.77
N PRO A 106 38.18 -3.37 3.83
CA PRO A 106 37.64 -3.90 2.59
C PRO A 106 36.91 -5.24 2.81
N GLU A 107 35.65 -5.29 2.36
CA GLU A 107 34.84 -6.49 2.26
C GLU A 107 34.61 -6.85 0.78
N ARG A 108 34.91 -8.10 0.41
CA ARG A 108 34.71 -8.58 -0.96
C ARG A 108 33.25 -8.96 -1.21
N MET A 109 32.70 -8.54 -2.35
CA MET A 109 31.38 -8.98 -2.80
C MET A 109 31.41 -10.48 -3.17
N THR A 110 30.29 -11.17 -2.93
CA THR A 110 30.11 -12.57 -3.30
C THR A 110 29.57 -12.67 -4.74
N PRO A 111 30.31 -13.27 -5.69
CA PRO A 111 29.82 -13.47 -7.05
C PRO A 111 28.82 -14.63 -7.12
N ARG A 112 27.79 -14.46 -7.95
CA ARG A 112 26.85 -15.50 -8.35
C ARG A 112 26.71 -15.51 -9.86
N THR A 113 27.33 -16.49 -10.50
CA THR A 113 27.23 -16.68 -11.96
C THR A 113 25.96 -17.43 -12.31
N VAL A 114 25.16 -16.87 -13.20
CA VAL A 114 23.89 -17.46 -13.67
C VAL A 114 23.93 -17.58 -15.19
N THR A 115 23.62 -18.76 -15.69
CA THR A 115 23.46 -19.02 -17.13
C THR A 115 21.99 -19.29 -17.42
N VAL A 116 21.42 -18.52 -18.35
CA VAL A 116 20.03 -18.65 -18.79
C VAL A 116 20.02 -19.15 -20.23
N ALA A 117 19.32 -20.25 -20.48
CA ALA A 117 19.08 -20.73 -21.83
C ALA A 117 18.14 -19.78 -22.57
N VAL A 118 18.45 -19.47 -23.84
CA VAL A 118 17.65 -18.58 -24.68
C VAL A 118 17.09 -19.41 -25.85
N GLY A 119 15.77 -19.35 -26.05
CA GLY A 119 15.12 -20.08 -27.15
C GLY A 119 15.67 -19.65 -28.51
N GLY A 120 16.20 -20.60 -29.27
CA GLY A 120 16.78 -20.35 -30.59
C GLY A 120 18.14 -19.64 -30.61
N GLY A 121 18.79 -19.44 -29.46
CA GLY A 121 20.07 -18.74 -29.33
C GLY A 121 21.05 -19.40 -28.38
N ALA A 122 22.26 -18.84 -28.28
CA ALA A 122 23.24 -19.28 -27.31
C ALA A 122 22.81 -18.90 -25.87
N PRO A 123 23.11 -19.75 -24.86
CA PRO A 123 22.88 -19.38 -23.47
C PRO A 123 23.60 -18.09 -23.08
N VAL A 124 22.94 -17.25 -22.28
CA VAL A 124 23.52 -16.00 -21.78
C VAL A 124 23.98 -16.21 -20.34
N THR A 125 25.26 -15.94 -20.09
CA THR A 125 25.85 -16.00 -18.75
C THR A 125 26.09 -14.59 -18.22
N ARG A 126 25.68 -14.33 -16.97
CA ARG A 126 25.96 -13.09 -16.25
C ARG A 126 26.41 -13.38 -14.82
N THR A 127 27.36 -12.60 -14.33
CA THR A 127 27.74 -12.60 -12.91
C THR A 127 26.98 -11.50 -12.19
N GLN A 128 26.30 -11.88 -11.12
CA GLN A 128 25.61 -10.98 -10.19
C GLN A 128 26.43 -10.92 -8.90
N TRP A 129 26.26 -9.87 -8.10
CA TRP A 129 27.11 -9.63 -6.93
C TRP A 129 26.25 -9.38 -5.68
N TRP A 130 26.64 -10.00 -4.58
CA TRP A 130 26.01 -9.82 -3.27
C TRP A 130 26.97 -9.18 -2.29
N THR A 131 26.43 -8.30 -1.46
CA THR A 131 27.11 -7.70 -0.31
C THR A 131 26.48 -8.22 0.98
N ARG A 132 27.00 -7.82 2.14
CA ARG A 132 26.33 -8.08 3.41
C ARG A 132 24.92 -7.48 3.52
N TYR A 133 24.62 -6.46 2.70
CA TYR A 133 23.32 -5.76 2.69
C TYR A 133 22.32 -6.34 1.69
N GLY A 134 22.75 -7.21 0.77
CA GLY A 134 21.93 -7.77 -0.30
C GLY A 134 22.55 -7.64 -1.69
N PRO A 135 21.79 -7.92 -2.76
CA PRO A 135 22.28 -7.84 -4.14
C PRO A 135 22.66 -6.42 -4.52
N VAL A 136 23.71 -6.30 -5.33
CA VAL A 136 24.06 -5.04 -5.99
C VAL A 136 23.06 -4.75 -7.11
N VAL A 137 22.56 -3.53 -7.16
CA VAL A 137 21.57 -3.06 -8.15
C VAL A 137 22.08 -1.81 -8.86
N ASP A 138 21.72 -1.67 -10.13
CA ASP A 138 22.07 -0.54 -11.00
C ASP A 138 20.91 0.45 -11.24
N GLY A 139 19.73 0.16 -10.65
CA GLY A 139 18.58 1.06 -10.63
C GLY A 139 17.42 0.50 -9.81
N LEU A 140 16.48 1.38 -9.44
CA LEU A 140 15.20 1.03 -8.86
C LEU A 140 14.06 1.56 -9.76
N GLY A 141 13.64 0.71 -10.69
CA GLY A 141 12.74 1.10 -11.78
C GLY A 141 13.38 2.14 -12.71
N ALA A 142 12.58 2.75 -13.58
CA ALA A 142 13.07 3.79 -14.51
C ALA A 142 13.37 5.14 -13.82
N GLN A 143 12.90 5.32 -12.58
CA GLN A 143 12.86 6.62 -11.91
C GLN A 143 14.12 6.91 -11.09
N LEU A 144 14.88 5.88 -10.71
CA LEU A 144 16.05 6.00 -9.83
C LEU A 144 17.23 5.20 -10.38
N PRO A 145 18.06 5.78 -11.26
CA PRO A 145 19.30 5.15 -11.69
C PRO A 145 20.32 5.09 -10.54
N LEU A 146 21.03 3.97 -10.42
CA LEU A 146 21.99 3.68 -9.34
C LEU A 146 23.32 3.21 -9.94
N PRO A 147 24.03 4.04 -10.70
CA PRO A 147 25.17 3.60 -11.50
C PRO A 147 26.27 2.98 -10.65
N TRP A 148 26.78 1.83 -11.11
CA TRP A 148 27.99 1.21 -10.58
C TRP A 148 29.22 1.85 -11.25
N THR A 149 30.01 2.59 -10.47
CA THR A 149 31.23 3.28 -10.92
C THR A 149 32.49 2.61 -10.35
N ALA A 150 33.67 3.21 -10.56
CA ALA A 150 34.89 2.75 -9.91
C ALA A 150 34.91 2.98 -8.38
N SER A 151 34.03 3.85 -7.85
CA SER A 151 34.04 4.27 -6.44
C SER A 151 32.70 4.07 -5.71
N THR A 152 31.61 3.83 -6.43
CA THR A 152 30.26 3.74 -5.85
C THR A 152 29.48 2.57 -6.46
N ALA A 153 28.79 1.83 -5.61
CA ALA A 153 27.73 0.89 -6.00
C ALA A 153 26.56 0.98 -5.01
N TYR A 154 25.46 0.28 -5.27
CA TYR A 154 24.29 0.28 -4.38
C TYR A 154 23.82 -1.15 -4.11
N ALA A 155 23.59 -1.48 -2.84
CA ALA A 155 23.01 -2.75 -2.44
C ALA A 155 21.57 -2.58 -1.98
N LEU A 156 20.69 -3.47 -2.42
CA LEU A 156 19.27 -3.48 -2.05
C LEU A 156 19.02 -4.45 -0.90
N ASN A 157 18.39 -3.96 0.16
CA ASN A 157 17.85 -4.78 1.23
C ASN A 157 16.32 -4.81 1.11
N ASP A 158 15.76 -6.01 0.92
CA ASP A 158 14.31 -6.28 1.01
C ASP A 158 14.11 -7.42 2.02
N PRO A 159 13.58 -7.15 3.23
CA PRO A 159 13.36 -8.19 4.22
C PRO A 159 12.37 -9.26 3.77
N ASN A 160 11.53 -9.00 2.77
CA ASN A 160 10.60 -10.01 2.25
C ASN A 160 11.28 -11.07 1.39
N ALA A 161 12.51 -10.85 0.92
CA ALA A 161 13.28 -11.89 0.23
C ALA A 161 13.53 -13.13 1.11
N ALA A 162 13.54 -12.96 2.43
CA ALA A 162 13.67 -14.04 3.41
C ALA A 162 12.36 -14.34 4.16
N ASN A 163 11.26 -13.64 3.85
CA ASN A 163 9.98 -13.82 4.52
C ASN A 163 9.17 -14.96 3.90
N LEU A 164 9.16 -16.12 4.57
CA LEU A 164 8.37 -17.29 4.17
C LEU A 164 7.08 -17.47 5.00
N ARG A 165 6.71 -16.49 5.83
CA ARG A 165 5.67 -16.59 6.87
C ARG A 165 4.29 -16.11 6.42
N ALA A 166 4.14 -15.75 5.15
CA ALA A 166 2.87 -15.28 4.60
C ALA A 166 1.77 -16.36 4.70
N SER A 167 2.13 -17.63 4.43
CA SER A 167 1.21 -18.76 4.55
C SER A 167 0.78 -19.03 5.99
N ASP A 168 1.72 -18.92 6.95
CA ASP A 168 1.42 -19.06 8.38
C ASP A 168 0.47 -17.96 8.86
N THR A 169 0.65 -16.75 8.33
CA THR A 169 -0.23 -15.61 8.61
C THR A 169 -1.63 -15.88 8.10
N ALA A 170 -1.77 -16.24 6.82
CA ALA A 170 -3.08 -16.52 6.21
C ALA A 170 -3.81 -17.69 6.89
N LEU A 171 -3.09 -18.77 7.24
CA LEU A 171 -3.66 -19.88 8.00
C LEU A 171 -4.10 -19.44 9.40
N GLY A 172 -3.28 -18.62 10.07
CA GLY A 172 -3.61 -18.04 11.37
C GLY A 172 -4.88 -17.18 11.31
N LEU A 173 -5.02 -16.34 10.28
CA LEU A 173 -6.23 -15.54 10.05
C LEU A 173 -7.45 -16.43 9.79
N GLY A 174 -7.29 -17.48 8.96
CA GLY A 174 -8.36 -18.45 8.70
C GLY A 174 -8.85 -19.22 9.93
N LYS A 175 -8.01 -19.35 10.97
CA LYS A 175 -8.34 -19.98 12.25
C LYS A 175 -8.76 -18.99 13.35
N ALA A 176 -8.59 -17.68 13.14
CA ALA A 176 -8.85 -16.68 14.16
C ALA A 176 -10.34 -16.61 14.53
N ARG A 177 -10.63 -16.34 15.81
CA ARG A 177 -11.98 -16.27 16.38
C ARG A 177 -12.44 -14.87 16.76
N SER A 178 -11.55 -13.89 16.62
CA SER A 178 -11.83 -12.48 16.91
C SER A 178 -10.81 -11.57 16.21
N THR A 179 -11.11 -10.29 16.12
CA THR A 179 -10.16 -9.24 15.69
C THR A 179 -8.96 -9.12 16.62
N ARG A 180 -9.09 -9.51 17.91
CA ARG A 180 -7.95 -9.65 18.82
C ARG A 180 -7.01 -10.74 18.35
N GLU A 181 -7.54 -11.93 18.06
CA GLU A 181 -6.74 -13.04 17.53
C GLU A 181 -6.16 -12.74 16.14
N VAL A 182 -6.87 -11.99 15.29
CA VAL A 182 -6.30 -11.46 14.03
C VAL A 182 -5.05 -10.66 14.32
N ALA A 183 -5.12 -9.72 15.26
CA ALA A 183 -3.96 -8.91 15.60
C ALA A 183 -2.83 -9.74 16.23
N ASP A 184 -3.14 -10.72 17.07
CA ASP A 184 -2.14 -11.61 17.68
C ASP A 184 -1.43 -12.46 16.62
N VAL A 185 -2.16 -12.94 15.61
CA VAL A 185 -1.58 -13.62 14.44
C VAL A 185 -0.63 -12.69 13.71
N LEU A 186 -1.06 -11.47 13.36
CA LEU A 186 -0.22 -10.49 12.67
C LEU A 186 1.05 -10.15 13.45
N ARG A 187 0.95 -10.01 14.79
CA ARG A 187 2.09 -9.77 15.67
C ARG A 187 3.05 -10.97 15.71
N ARG A 188 2.53 -12.18 15.86
CA ARG A 188 3.36 -13.39 16.04
C ARG A 188 4.06 -13.82 14.76
N THR A 189 3.41 -13.69 13.59
CA THR A 189 3.98 -14.20 12.34
C THR A 189 4.81 -13.17 11.60
N GLN A 190 4.43 -11.88 11.65
CA GLN A 190 5.00 -10.83 10.79
C GLN A 190 5.27 -11.33 9.37
N GLY A 191 4.23 -11.88 8.74
CA GLY A 191 4.36 -12.57 7.46
C GLY A 191 3.79 -11.84 6.27
N LEU A 192 3.02 -10.76 6.47
CA LEU A 192 2.42 -10.02 5.35
C LEU A 192 3.47 -9.13 4.67
N PRO A 193 3.71 -9.26 3.36
CA PRO A 193 4.82 -8.55 2.75
C PRO A 193 4.55 -7.07 2.46
N TRP A 194 3.31 -6.72 2.13
CA TRP A 194 3.00 -5.43 1.46
C TRP A 194 1.55 -4.96 1.60
N VAL A 195 0.79 -5.52 2.54
CA VAL A 195 -0.65 -5.22 2.68
C VAL A 195 -1.03 -4.79 4.09
N ASN A 196 -2.03 -3.92 4.16
CA ASN A 196 -2.81 -3.67 5.37
C ASN A 196 -3.77 -4.83 5.61
N THR A 197 -4.26 -4.97 6.84
CA THR A 197 -5.37 -5.87 7.17
C THR A 197 -6.51 -5.07 7.77
N VAL A 198 -7.71 -5.21 7.21
CA VAL A 198 -8.96 -4.67 7.77
C VAL A 198 -9.84 -5.86 8.13
N ALA A 199 -10.37 -5.89 9.35
CA ALA A 199 -11.15 -7.03 9.84
C ALA A 199 -12.33 -6.59 10.70
N ALA A 200 -13.37 -7.43 10.72
CA ALA A 200 -14.51 -7.30 11.60
C ALA A 200 -14.92 -8.68 12.12
N ASP A 201 -15.42 -8.77 13.36
CA ASP A 201 -15.82 -10.04 13.95
C ASP A 201 -17.27 -10.09 14.43
N ALA A 202 -17.74 -11.31 14.71
CA ALA A 202 -19.09 -11.60 15.18
C ALA A 202 -19.40 -10.98 16.56
N GLY A 203 -18.38 -10.55 17.32
CA GLY A 203 -18.52 -9.85 18.59
C GLY A 203 -18.81 -8.36 18.45
N GLY A 204 -18.74 -7.81 17.24
CA GLY A 204 -18.97 -6.38 17.02
C GLY A 204 -17.68 -5.55 16.98
N HIS A 205 -16.51 -6.18 16.87
CA HIS A 205 -15.25 -5.44 16.85
C HIS A 205 -14.81 -5.10 15.41
N SER A 206 -14.17 -3.95 15.25
CA SER A 206 -13.52 -3.51 14.02
C SER A 206 -12.00 -3.41 14.22
N PHE A 207 -11.25 -3.63 13.15
CA PHE A 207 -9.80 -3.65 13.20
C PHE A 207 -9.18 -3.14 11.91
N PHE A 208 -8.10 -2.38 12.06
CA PHE A 208 -7.11 -2.12 11.02
C PHE A 208 -5.70 -2.34 11.58
N GLY A 209 -4.82 -2.92 10.78
CA GLY A 209 -3.40 -3.01 11.07
C GLY A 209 -2.54 -2.93 9.82
N GLN A 210 -1.56 -2.02 9.82
CA GLN A 210 -0.50 -1.96 8.81
C GLN A 210 0.70 -2.83 9.25
N ALA A 211 0.48 -4.14 9.32
CA ALA A 211 1.45 -5.12 9.82
C ALA A 211 2.33 -5.73 8.71
N GLN A 212 2.67 -4.96 7.69
CA GLN A 212 3.56 -5.41 6.63
C GLN A 212 5.02 -5.51 7.14
N VAL A 213 5.82 -6.43 6.60
CA VAL A 213 7.24 -6.53 6.93
C VAL A 213 8.01 -5.38 6.30
N LEU A 214 8.56 -4.50 7.14
CA LEU A 214 9.36 -3.34 6.73
C LEU A 214 10.78 -3.41 7.30
N PRO A 215 11.80 -2.98 6.54
CA PRO A 215 13.13 -2.75 7.10
C PRO A 215 13.04 -1.72 8.22
N ARG A 216 13.88 -1.85 9.26
CA ARG A 216 13.85 -0.99 10.45
C ARG A 216 14.43 0.41 10.21
N ILE A 217 13.87 1.13 9.24
CA ILE A 217 14.21 2.50 8.87
C ILE A 217 13.45 3.48 9.76
N THR A 218 13.97 3.73 10.96
CA THR A 218 13.47 4.83 11.81
C THR A 218 13.82 6.18 11.20
N ASP A 219 13.03 7.22 11.46
CA ASP A 219 13.29 8.60 11.06
C ASP A 219 14.66 9.08 11.56
N GLU A 220 15.06 8.64 12.76
CA GLU A 220 16.38 8.93 13.33
C GLU A 220 17.53 8.32 12.52
N LEU A 221 17.40 7.04 12.14
CA LEU A 221 18.38 6.37 11.27
C LEU A 221 18.45 7.07 9.91
N ALA A 222 17.30 7.38 9.30
CA ALA A 222 17.24 8.08 8.03
C ALA A 222 17.93 9.46 8.13
N ARG A 223 17.71 10.21 9.23
CA ARG A 223 18.35 11.51 9.47
C ARG A 223 19.86 11.43 9.61
N ARG A 224 20.38 10.45 10.35
CA ARG A 224 21.84 10.30 10.60
C ARG A 224 22.60 9.68 9.45
N CYS A 225 22.00 8.71 8.77
CA CYS A 225 22.70 7.81 7.86
C CYS A 225 22.34 7.98 6.39
N SER A 226 21.36 8.82 6.03
CA SER A 226 21.07 9.07 4.62
C SER A 226 22.25 9.71 3.90
N THR A 227 22.58 9.16 2.74
CA THR A 227 23.52 9.78 1.77
C THR A 227 22.88 11.03 1.15
N PRO A 228 23.59 11.83 0.34
CA PRO A 228 22.97 12.93 -0.39
C PRO A 228 21.76 12.49 -1.22
N LEU A 229 21.84 11.32 -1.86
CA LEU A 229 20.72 10.73 -2.59
C LEU A 229 19.56 10.40 -1.65
N GLY A 230 19.86 9.73 -0.52
CA GLY A 230 18.86 9.37 0.49
C GLY A 230 18.10 10.59 1.03
N ARG A 231 18.81 11.68 1.33
CA ARG A 231 18.22 12.94 1.79
C ARG A 231 17.27 13.56 0.76
N ALA A 232 17.56 13.40 -0.53
CA ALA A 232 16.73 13.91 -1.60
C ALA A 232 15.46 13.06 -1.80
N VAL A 233 15.56 11.73 -1.73
CA VAL A 233 14.44 10.83 -2.10
C VAL A 233 13.55 10.43 -0.92
N TYR A 234 14.11 10.26 0.28
CA TYR A 234 13.38 9.71 1.44
C TYR A 234 12.12 10.51 1.81
N PRO A 235 12.11 11.85 1.87
CA PRO A 235 10.91 12.61 2.24
C PRO A 235 9.71 12.33 1.31
N ALA A 236 9.97 12.20 0.01
CA ALA A 236 8.94 12.01 -1.01
C ALA A 236 8.54 10.54 -1.19
N SER A 237 9.51 9.62 -1.30
CA SER A 237 9.25 8.22 -1.63
C SER A 237 9.23 7.28 -0.42
N GLY A 238 9.86 7.66 0.70
CA GLY A 238 10.13 6.77 1.83
C GLY A 238 11.28 5.78 1.59
N VAL A 239 11.91 5.79 0.41
CA VAL A 239 13.07 4.95 0.10
C VAL A 239 14.30 5.54 0.78
N ALA A 240 14.87 4.82 1.75
CA ALA A 240 16.12 5.23 2.38
C ALA A 240 17.32 4.78 1.53
N VAL A 241 18.30 5.67 1.38
CA VAL A 241 19.63 5.35 0.82
C VAL A 241 20.64 5.66 1.91
N LEU A 242 21.06 4.63 2.63
CA LEU A 242 21.93 4.72 3.79
C LEU A 242 23.41 4.63 3.37
N ASP A 243 24.29 5.20 4.17
CA ASP A 243 25.73 5.04 4.02
C ASP A 243 26.16 3.61 4.40
N GLY A 244 26.44 2.79 3.39
CA GLY A 244 26.87 1.40 3.56
C GLY A 244 28.32 1.25 4.00
N SER A 245 29.09 2.34 4.05
CA SER A 245 30.48 2.32 4.51
C SER A 245 30.63 2.40 6.03
N ARG A 246 29.51 2.56 6.74
CA ARG A 246 29.47 2.76 8.18
C ARG A 246 28.66 1.68 8.87
N SER A 247 29.28 0.89 9.75
CA SER A 247 28.55 -0.16 10.46
C SER A 247 27.47 0.39 11.41
N ASP A 248 27.63 1.61 11.93
CA ASP A 248 26.64 2.29 12.76
C ASP A 248 25.38 2.75 11.98
N CYS A 249 25.40 2.58 10.65
CA CYS A 249 24.26 2.77 9.75
C CYS A 249 23.58 1.46 9.31
N ALA A 250 24.04 0.30 9.79
CA ALA A 250 23.35 -0.96 9.61
C ALA A 250 21.97 -0.95 10.30
N LEU A 251 21.04 -1.76 9.79
CA LEU A 251 19.72 -1.88 10.39
C LEU A 251 19.80 -2.60 11.74
N GLY A 252 19.32 -1.93 12.79
CA GLY A 252 19.05 -2.59 14.06
C GLY A 252 17.83 -3.53 13.97
N SER A 253 17.49 -4.16 15.09
CA SER A 253 16.25 -4.94 15.24
C SER A 253 15.51 -4.46 16.46
N ASP A 254 14.19 -4.36 16.38
CA ASP A 254 13.38 -4.19 17.59
C ASP A 254 13.35 -5.50 18.40
N PRO A 255 13.22 -5.45 19.73
CA PRO A 255 13.21 -6.65 20.57
C PRO A 255 12.06 -7.63 20.26
N ASP A 256 10.93 -7.11 19.76
CA ASP A 256 9.76 -7.91 19.39
C ASP A 256 9.69 -8.24 17.90
N ALA A 257 10.74 -7.97 17.12
CA ALA A 257 10.80 -8.34 15.70
C ALA A 257 11.07 -9.85 15.53
N VAL A 258 10.23 -10.53 14.75
CA VAL A 258 10.38 -11.94 14.36
C VAL A 258 11.59 -12.14 13.44
N GLN A 259 11.89 -11.12 12.62
CA GLN A 259 13.01 -11.13 11.69
C GLN A 259 13.98 -9.98 12.01
N PRO A 260 15.28 -10.26 12.24
CA PRO A 260 16.28 -9.21 12.42
C PRO A 260 16.29 -8.19 11.27
N GLY A 261 16.56 -6.92 11.59
CA GLY A 261 16.59 -5.85 10.60
C GLY A 261 15.22 -5.30 10.22
N THR A 262 14.14 -5.74 10.87
CA THR A 262 12.76 -5.28 10.62
C THR A 262 12.16 -4.56 11.83
N PHE A 263 11.10 -3.79 11.60
CA PHE A 263 10.30 -3.23 12.68
C PHE A 263 9.60 -4.33 13.47
N GLY A 264 9.56 -4.16 14.79
CA GLY A 264 8.77 -5.00 15.68
C GLY A 264 7.27 -4.68 15.59
N PRO A 265 6.38 -5.63 15.89
CA PRO A 265 4.93 -5.42 15.83
C PRO A 265 4.42 -4.29 16.72
N SER A 266 5.11 -3.97 17.82
CA SER A 266 4.81 -2.82 18.69
C SER A 266 4.88 -1.46 17.99
N ARG A 267 5.58 -1.37 16.84
CA ARG A 267 5.76 -0.14 16.06
C ARG A 267 4.74 0.04 14.94
N THR A 268 3.90 -0.98 14.69
CA THR A 268 2.95 -0.97 13.56
C THR A 268 1.72 -0.10 13.85
N PRO A 269 1.24 0.71 12.88
CA PRO A 269 -0.02 1.44 13.02
C PRO A 269 -1.20 0.47 13.16
N VAL A 270 -2.01 0.64 14.21
CA VAL A 270 -3.16 -0.20 14.51
C VAL A 270 -4.32 0.66 15.00
N LEU A 271 -5.53 0.37 14.49
CA LEU A 271 -6.80 0.91 15.00
C LEU A 271 -7.69 -0.26 15.43
N ARG A 272 -8.34 -0.12 16.59
CA ARG A 272 -9.25 -1.12 17.16
C ARG A 272 -10.54 -0.45 17.60
N ASP A 273 -11.65 -1.16 17.44
CA ASP A 273 -12.94 -0.82 18.05
C ASP A 273 -13.39 0.63 17.76
N ALA A 274 -13.06 1.11 16.57
CA ALA A 274 -13.59 2.36 16.05
C ALA A 274 -14.95 2.12 15.39
N PRO A 275 -15.83 3.13 15.30
CA PRO A 275 -17.10 3.03 14.56
C PRO A 275 -16.90 2.44 13.16
N TYR A 276 -15.82 2.85 12.50
CA TYR A 276 -15.34 2.26 11.26
C TYR A 276 -13.80 2.27 11.19
N ALA A 277 -13.26 1.41 10.34
CA ALA A 277 -11.89 1.45 9.85
C ALA A 277 -11.91 1.27 8.33
N GLU A 278 -11.41 2.25 7.58
CA GLU A 278 -11.33 2.19 6.12
C GLU A 278 -9.87 2.20 5.66
N ASN A 279 -9.59 1.59 4.51
CA ASN A 279 -8.38 1.93 3.79
C ASN A 279 -8.60 1.87 2.30
N SER A 280 -8.06 2.90 1.63
CA SER A 280 -8.07 3.07 0.18
C SER A 280 -6.66 3.32 -0.37
N ASN A 281 -5.69 2.50 0.07
CA ASN A 281 -4.25 2.50 -0.29
C ASN A 281 -3.43 3.75 0.03
N ASP A 282 -4.04 4.79 0.58
CA ASP A 282 -3.27 5.81 1.29
C ASP A 282 -2.77 5.26 2.65
N SER A 283 -1.87 5.99 3.30
CA SER A 283 -1.27 5.57 4.57
C SER A 283 -2.31 5.42 5.68
N ALA A 284 -1.91 4.78 6.79
CA ALA A 284 -2.72 4.54 7.97
C ALA A 284 -3.32 5.82 8.62
N TRP A 285 -2.83 7.01 8.26
CA TRP A 285 -3.22 8.28 8.87
C TRP A 285 -4.74 8.47 8.97
N LEU A 286 -5.48 8.26 7.87
CA LEU A 286 -6.93 8.49 7.80
C LEU A 286 -7.74 7.19 7.72
N THR A 287 -7.24 6.13 8.33
CA THR A 287 -8.05 4.90 8.51
C THR A 287 -9.37 5.19 9.23
N ASN A 288 -9.39 6.21 10.08
CA ASN A 288 -10.59 6.79 10.65
C ASN A 288 -10.36 8.31 10.81
N ALA A 289 -11.28 9.14 10.31
CA ALA A 289 -11.13 10.59 10.29
C ALA A 289 -11.26 11.21 11.70
N ASP A 290 -12.09 10.62 12.56
CA ASP A 290 -12.27 11.07 13.95
C ASP A 290 -11.12 10.60 14.87
N ARG A 291 -10.35 9.60 14.44
CA ARG A 291 -9.23 9.02 15.19
C ARG A 291 -8.00 8.83 14.29
N PRO A 292 -7.38 9.90 13.76
CA PRO A 292 -6.25 9.76 12.86
C PRO A 292 -5.06 9.07 13.54
N LEU A 293 -4.44 8.11 12.85
CA LEU A 293 -3.24 7.43 13.35
C LEU A 293 -2.00 8.29 13.06
N THR A 294 -1.20 8.56 14.08
CA THR A 294 0.03 9.36 13.97
C THR A 294 1.15 8.74 14.81
N GLY A 295 2.36 9.30 14.74
CA GLY A 295 3.51 8.84 15.54
C GLY A 295 4.23 7.60 15.01
N TYR A 296 3.85 7.09 13.84
CA TYR A 296 4.60 6.06 13.14
C TYR A 296 5.69 6.68 12.24
N GLU A 297 6.74 5.91 11.98
CA GLU A 297 7.90 6.33 11.18
C GLU A 297 7.52 6.59 9.72
N ARG A 298 8.23 7.51 9.04
CA ARG A 298 7.94 7.90 7.65
C ARG A 298 7.93 6.72 6.67
N VAL A 299 8.69 5.67 6.95
CA VAL A 299 8.74 4.46 6.12
C VAL A 299 7.41 3.71 6.04
N PHE A 300 6.50 3.85 7.02
CA PHE A 300 5.16 3.26 6.96
C PHE A 300 4.25 4.05 6.01
N GLY A 301 4.44 5.37 5.93
CA GLY A 301 3.66 6.24 5.05
C GLY A 301 3.74 7.71 5.49
N THR A 302 3.07 8.57 4.73
CA THR A 302 2.97 10.01 5.04
C THR A 302 1.90 10.27 6.10
N ILE A 303 2.03 11.37 6.85
CA ILE A 303 1.03 11.90 7.78
C ILE A 303 0.80 13.36 7.41
N GLY A 304 -0.44 13.84 7.47
CA GLY A 304 -0.74 15.25 7.21
C GLY A 304 -0.41 15.67 5.78
N THR A 305 -0.64 14.81 4.79
CA THR A 305 -0.49 15.17 3.37
C THR A 305 -1.73 14.80 2.58
N GLN A 306 -1.97 15.53 1.48
CA GLN A 306 -3.12 15.33 0.61
C GLN A 306 -3.34 13.85 0.26
N ARG A 307 -4.60 13.40 0.35
CA ARG A 307 -5.02 12.05 0.00
C ARG A 307 -5.47 11.93 -1.44
N SER A 308 -5.42 10.71 -1.97
CA SER A 308 -6.02 10.40 -3.26
C SER A 308 -7.53 10.68 -3.24
N LEU A 309 -8.12 10.98 -4.40
CA LEU A 309 -9.57 11.21 -4.50
C LEU A 309 -10.40 9.98 -4.10
N ARG A 310 -9.84 8.77 -4.26
CA ARG A 310 -10.48 7.53 -3.82
C ARG A 310 -10.54 7.44 -2.30
N THR A 311 -9.45 7.76 -1.61
CA THR A 311 -9.44 7.84 -0.14
C THR A 311 -10.37 8.93 0.35
N ARG A 312 -10.31 10.14 -0.22
CA ARG A 312 -11.20 11.25 0.18
C ARG A 312 -12.68 10.87 0.10
N GLY A 313 -13.11 10.33 -1.04
CA GLY A 313 -14.49 9.87 -1.20
C GLY A 313 -14.85 8.69 -0.28
N SER A 314 -13.92 7.74 -0.09
CA SER A 314 -14.17 6.59 0.79
C SER A 314 -14.31 7.00 2.24
N VAL A 315 -13.43 7.87 2.75
CA VAL A 315 -13.52 8.42 4.12
C VAL A 315 -14.83 9.17 4.31
N GLU A 316 -15.20 10.04 3.37
CA GLU A 316 -16.46 10.80 3.42
C GLU A 316 -17.68 9.88 3.51
N ASP A 317 -17.80 8.94 2.56
CA ASP A 317 -18.95 8.03 2.49
C ASP A 317 -19.02 7.11 3.72
N VAL A 318 -17.88 6.53 4.11
CA VAL A 318 -17.81 5.58 5.23
C VAL A 318 -18.09 6.28 6.56
N ALA A 319 -17.55 7.49 6.78
CA ALA A 319 -17.85 8.28 7.97
C ALA A 319 -19.33 8.65 8.05
N ALA A 320 -19.93 9.08 6.93
CA ALA A 320 -21.35 9.38 6.86
C ALA A 320 -22.23 8.13 7.14
N MET A 321 -21.85 6.97 6.61
CA MET A 321 -22.50 5.70 6.91
C MET A 321 -22.41 5.35 8.40
N ALA A 322 -21.23 5.47 9.01
CA ALA A 322 -21.04 5.22 10.44
C ALA A 322 -21.89 6.17 11.30
N GLY A 323 -21.95 7.45 10.94
CA GLY A 323 -22.76 8.46 11.62
C GLY A 323 -24.26 8.20 11.53
N ARG A 324 -24.75 7.68 10.38
CA ARG A 324 -26.15 7.23 10.24
C ARG A 324 -26.47 6.04 11.15
N GLY A 325 -25.51 5.14 11.32
CA GLY A 325 -25.66 3.92 12.11
C GLY A 325 -26.68 2.93 11.53
N ARG A 326 -27.01 1.91 12.32
CA ARG A 326 -27.91 0.79 11.96
C ARG A 326 -27.57 0.16 10.60
N LEU A 327 -26.29 0.05 10.29
CA LEU A 327 -25.80 -0.46 9.02
C LEU A 327 -26.11 -1.95 8.84
N THR A 328 -26.45 -2.31 7.61
CA THR A 328 -26.75 -3.67 7.17
C THR A 328 -25.81 -4.09 6.04
N VAL A 329 -25.81 -5.38 5.70
CA VAL A 329 -25.11 -5.88 4.51
C VAL A 329 -25.61 -5.16 3.23
N ALA A 330 -26.90 -4.86 3.15
CA ALA A 330 -27.48 -4.15 2.01
C ALA A 330 -26.92 -2.72 1.86
N ASP A 331 -26.53 -2.07 2.95
CA ASP A 331 -25.86 -0.76 2.90
C ASP A 331 -24.47 -0.86 2.27
N LEU A 332 -23.69 -1.88 2.65
CA LEU A 332 -22.36 -2.13 2.07
C LEU A 332 -22.47 -2.50 0.58
N GLN A 333 -23.48 -3.28 0.20
CA GLN A 333 -23.75 -3.61 -1.21
C GLN A 333 -24.10 -2.37 -2.02
N ARG A 334 -24.95 -1.48 -1.50
CA ARG A 334 -25.25 -0.20 -2.15
C ARG A 334 -23.99 0.65 -2.32
N GLN A 335 -23.18 0.76 -1.26
CA GLN A 335 -21.93 1.52 -1.31
C GLN A 335 -20.95 0.97 -2.35
N GLN A 336 -20.81 -0.36 -2.44
CA GLN A 336 -19.92 -1.01 -3.40
C GLN A 336 -20.26 -0.68 -4.87
N PHE A 337 -21.54 -0.44 -5.17
CA PHE A 337 -22.04 -0.18 -6.52
C PHE A 337 -22.57 1.24 -6.69
N ALA A 338 -22.25 2.16 -5.78
CA ALA A 338 -22.70 3.55 -5.87
C ALA A 338 -22.06 4.31 -7.05
N ASN A 339 -20.91 3.82 -7.56
CA ASN A 339 -20.17 4.37 -8.70
C ASN A 339 -19.96 5.90 -8.65
N ARG A 340 -19.97 6.49 -7.45
CA ARG A 340 -19.71 7.91 -7.20
C ARG A 340 -18.33 8.29 -7.70
N VAL A 341 -18.20 9.49 -8.28
CA VAL A 341 -16.92 10.03 -8.75
C VAL A 341 -16.56 11.26 -7.90
N PRO A 342 -15.75 11.11 -6.83
CA PRO A 342 -15.42 12.21 -5.91
C PRO A 342 -14.76 13.42 -6.59
N ALA A 343 -14.01 13.19 -7.67
CA ALA A 343 -13.47 14.27 -8.51
C ALA A 343 -14.58 15.13 -9.13
N GLY A 344 -15.69 14.48 -9.52
CA GLY A 344 -16.86 15.12 -10.11
C GLY A 344 -17.56 16.03 -9.11
N ASP A 345 -17.75 15.58 -7.88
CA ASP A 345 -18.38 16.39 -6.83
C ASP A 345 -17.60 17.66 -6.52
N LEU A 346 -16.27 17.56 -6.55
CA LEU A 346 -15.38 18.68 -6.23
C LEU A 346 -15.24 19.69 -7.37
N ALA A 347 -15.20 19.24 -8.64
CA ALA A 347 -14.73 20.09 -9.73
C ALA A 347 -15.71 20.22 -10.91
N ALA A 348 -16.66 19.29 -11.09
CA ALA A 348 -17.39 19.24 -12.35
C ALA A 348 -18.38 20.41 -12.53
N ALA A 349 -18.83 21.05 -11.44
CA ALA A 349 -19.59 22.29 -11.53
C ALA A 349 -18.74 23.46 -12.09
N ASP A 350 -17.49 23.60 -11.63
CA ASP A 350 -16.56 24.61 -12.13
C ASP A 350 -16.17 24.34 -13.59
N VAL A 351 -15.93 23.09 -13.94
CA VAL A 351 -15.66 22.67 -15.32
C VAL A 351 -16.85 22.98 -16.23
N ALA A 352 -18.07 22.67 -15.81
CA ALA A 352 -19.27 22.97 -16.58
C ALA A 352 -19.47 24.48 -16.79
N ARG A 353 -19.14 25.30 -15.78
CA ARG A 353 -19.20 26.76 -15.86
C ARG A 353 -18.14 27.35 -16.80
N ALA A 354 -16.92 26.80 -16.81
CA ALA A 354 -15.86 27.23 -17.71
C ALA A 354 -16.04 26.72 -19.16
N CYS A 355 -16.78 25.62 -19.33
CA CYS A 355 -16.89 24.90 -20.60
C CYS A 355 -17.33 25.77 -21.80
N PRO A 356 -18.36 26.64 -21.73
CA PRO A 356 -18.79 27.42 -22.90
C PRO A 356 -17.71 28.35 -23.45
N ALA A 357 -16.83 28.86 -22.58
CA ALA A 357 -15.70 29.69 -23.01
C ALA A 357 -14.58 28.85 -23.64
N ALA A 358 -14.35 27.63 -23.13
CA ALA A 358 -13.33 26.73 -23.64
C ALA A 358 -13.75 26.00 -24.93
N LEU A 359 -15.05 25.73 -25.10
CA LEU A 359 -15.63 24.95 -26.19
C LEU A 359 -16.86 25.68 -26.79
N PRO A 360 -16.69 26.89 -27.37
CA PRO A 360 -17.81 27.71 -27.85
C PRO A 360 -18.60 27.04 -28.99
N ASN A 361 -17.97 26.12 -29.73
CA ASN A 361 -18.58 25.42 -30.86
C ASN A 361 -19.20 24.07 -30.48
N ASP A 362 -19.07 23.63 -29.22
CA ASP A 362 -19.56 22.32 -28.75
C ASP A 362 -20.52 22.44 -27.55
N PRO A 363 -21.65 23.17 -27.68
CA PRO A 363 -22.59 23.38 -26.56
C PRO A 363 -23.21 22.07 -26.04
N GLY A 364 -23.22 21.02 -26.85
CA GLY A 364 -23.65 19.68 -26.43
C GLY A 364 -22.74 19.05 -25.38
N ALA A 365 -21.42 19.24 -25.50
CA ALA A 365 -20.44 18.74 -24.53
C ALA A 365 -20.61 19.43 -23.17
N CYS A 366 -20.81 20.75 -23.17
CA CYS A 366 -21.03 21.52 -21.94
C CYS A 366 -22.35 21.16 -21.26
N ARG A 367 -23.44 20.95 -22.02
CA ARG A 367 -24.70 20.44 -21.46
C ARG A 367 -24.55 19.06 -20.84
N ALA A 368 -23.80 18.16 -21.47
CA ALA A 368 -23.54 16.82 -20.92
C ALA A 368 -22.76 16.89 -19.60
N LEU A 369 -21.73 17.74 -19.49
CA LEU A 369 -20.98 17.93 -18.23
C LEU A 369 -21.82 18.59 -17.13
N ALA A 370 -22.67 19.56 -17.50
CA ALA A 370 -23.55 20.26 -16.56
C ALA A 370 -24.64 19.36 -16.00
N ALA A 371 -25.21 18.47 -16.83
CA ALA A 371 -26.28 17.55 -16.45
C ALA A 371 -25.78 16.21 -15.88
N TRP A 372 -24.45 15.99 -15.84
CA TRP A 372 -23.87 14.74 -15.35
C TRP A 372 -24.15 14.53 -13.85
N ASP A 373 -24.69 13.37 -13.52
CA ASP A 373 -25.08 12.90 -12.18
C ASP A 373 -23.93 12.65 -11.18
N ARG A 374 -22.68 12.85 -11.60
CA ARG A 374 -21.46 12.62 -10.80
C ARG A 374 -21.18 11.15 -10.46
N THR A 375 -21.81 10.23 -11.19
CA THR A 375 -21.59 8.78 -11.11
C THR A 375 -20.98 8.24 -12.40
N ALA A 376 -20.50 7.00 -12.37
CA ALA A 376 -19.94 6.30 -13.51
C ALA A 376 -20.74 5.02 -13.82
N ASP A 377 -22.07 5.10 -13.70
CA ASP A 377 -22.98 4.03 -14.11
C ASP A 377 -23.04 3.89 -15.63
N ALA A 378 -23.63 2.78 -16.10
CA ALA A 378 -23.73 2.47 -17.53
C ALA A 378 -24.55 3.51 -18.31
N ASP A 379 -25.46 4.22 -17.65
CA ASP A 379 -26.31 5.27 -18.20
C ASP A 379 -25.87 6.70 -17.84
N SER A 380 -24.81 6.88 -17.06
CA SER A 380 -24.28 8.19 -16.68
C SER A 380 -23.76 8.96 -17.89
N ARG A 381 -24.47 10.03 -18.26
CA ARG A 381 -24.10 10.91 -19.38
C ARG A 381 -23.17 12.01 -18.91
N GLY A 382 -21.97 12.09 -19.50
CA GLY A 382 -20.95 13.10 -19.19
C GLY A 382 -19.77 12.57 -18.38
N ALA A 383 -19.90 11.40 -17.74
CA ALA A 383 -18.84 10.78 -16.94
C ALA A 383 -17.53 10.58 -17.73
N LEU A 384 -17.63 10.01 -18.94
CA LEU A 384 -16.46 9.77 -19.80
C LEU A 384 -15.78 11.08 -20.22
N LEU A 385 -16.57 12.11 -20.55
CA LEU A 385 -16.04 13.40 -20.94
C LEU A 385 -15.29 14.06 -19.77
N PHE A 386 -15.86 13.99 -18.56
CA PHE A 386 -15.20 14.46 -17.36
C PHE A 386 -13.93 13.66 -17.04
N ASP A 387 -13.93 12.33 -17.15
CA ASP A 387 -12.73 11.50 -16.96
C ASP A 387 -11.59 11.92 -17.90
N ARG A 388 -11.89 12.12 -19.19
CA ARG A 388 -10.89 12.56 -20.18
C ARG A 388 -10.35 13.94 -19.89
N PHE A 389 -11.22 14.88 -19.52
CA PHE A 389 -10.81 16.20 -19.04
C PHE A 389 -9.90 16.08 -17.81
N TRP A 390 -10.35 15.36 -16.78
CA TRP A 390 -9.71 15.27 -15.48
C TRP A 390 -8.31 14.66 -15.56
N ARG A 391 -8.15 13.58 -16.32
CA ARG A 391 -6.83 12.97 -16.57
C ARG A 391 -5.87 13.92 -17.26
N ARG A 392 -6.34 14.65 -18.27
CA ARG A 392 -5.51 15.62 -18.99
C ARG A 392 -5.15 16.80 -18.08
N PHE A 393 -6.12 17.36 -17.38
CA PHE A 393 -5.94 18.46 -16.44
C PHE A 393 -4.90 18.11 -15.37
N THR A 394 -5.08 16.97 -14.68
CA THR A 394 -4.15 16.55 -13.62
C THR A 394 -2.78 16.09 -14.14
N GLY A 395 -2.70 15.67 -15.40
CA GLY A 395 -1.43 15.33 -16.07
C GLY A 395 -0.66 16.55 -16.59
N SER A 396 -1.33 17.66 -16.90
CA SER A 396 -0.70 18.87 -17.45
C SER A 396 -0.50 19.99 -16.44
N MET A 397 -1.27 20.01 -15.34
CA MET A 397 -1.22 21.07 -14.33
C MET A 397 -0.49 20.62 -13.07
N PRO A 398 0.49 21.41 -12.55
CA PRO A 398 1.11 21.14 -11.27
C PRO A 398 0.06 21.03 -10.15
N ALA A 399 0.21 20.08 -9.22
CA ALA A 399 -0.76 19.82 -8.16
C ALA A 399 -1.10 21.08 -7.32
N ALA A 400 -0.11 21.93 -7.05
CA ALA A 400 -0.28 23.19 -6.32
C ALA A 400 -1.14 24.24 -7.06
N GLN A 401 -1.37 24.06 -8.37
CA GLN A 401 -2.19 24.94 -9.20
C GLN A 401 -3.55 24.33 -9.55
N GLN A 402 -3.81 23.09 -9.12
CA GLN A 402 -5.09 22.42 -9.43
C GLN A 402 -6.24 22.94 -8.56
N TRP A 403 -5.95 23.52 -7.40
CA TRP A 403 -6.93 23.96 -6.41
C TRP A 403 -6.61 25.37 -5.93
N LEU A 404 -7.63 26.23 -5.81
CA LEU A 404 -7.50 27.55 -5.18
C LEU A 404 -7.31 27.45 -3.67
N VAL A 405 -7.95 26.44 -3.06
CA VAL A 405 -7.80 26.14 -1.63
C VAL A 405 -6.73 25.06 -1.48
N PRO A 406 -5.60 25.36 -0.82
CA PRO A 406 -4.56 24.36 -0.58
C PRO A 406 -5.03 23.32 0.43
N PHE A 407 -4.42 22.13 0.39
CA PHE A 407 -4.64 21.11 1.40
C PHE A 407 -4.29 21.63 2.81
N SER A 408 -5.10 21.25 3.80
CA SER A 408 -4.90 21.53 5.22
C SER A 408 -4.98 20.22 6.00
N ALA A 409 -3.97 19.90 6.82
CA ALA A 409 -4.05 18.71 7.67
C ALA A 409 -5.10 18.84 8.80
N ALA A 410 -5.56 20.07 9.09
CA ALA A 410 -6.63 20.33 10.05
C ALA A 410 -8.04 20.16 9.45
N ASP A 411 -8.14 20.11 8.11
CA ASP A 411 -9.35 19.83 7.34
C ASP A 411 -8.98 18.92 6.15
N PRO A 412 -8.67 17.64 6.46
CA PRO A 412 -7.82 16.78 5.61
C PRO A 412 -8.46 16.17 4.36
#